data_AF-A0AAI7ZHF8-F1
#
_entry.id   AF-A0AAI7ZHF8-F1
#
_cell.length_a   1.000
_cell.length_b   1.000
_cell.length_c   1.000
_cell.angle_alpha   90.00
_cell.angle_beta   90.00
_cell.angle_gamma   90.00
#
_symmetry.space_group_name_H-M   'P 1'
#
loop_
_entity.id
_entity.type
_entity.pdbx_description
1 polymer ?
#
loop_
_entity_poly.entity_id
_entity_poly.type
_entity_poly.pdbx_seq_one_letter_code
_entity_poly.pdbx_strand_id
1 'polypeptide(L)'
;MTPLTFSAPGYALLQATMQCWKCAKATPVTTVWVPSFVDNEGVEEPDDEPEIGGTAILGYIKALDSGTAAHIQAVAPWLKPGRSKTASATYWANHCEVCGAIQGDHSVRGVDGPFFPQDQAGVDALQVIAGCGPLSAQASASQSGWMDLVAKRLA
;
A
#
# COMPACT_ATOMS: atom_id res chain seq x y z
N MET A 1 -2.64 -21.32 -4.43
CA MET A 1 -2.08 -20.18 -3.68
C MET A 1 -1.69 -19.12 -4.69
N THR A 2 -1.91 -17.85 -4.38
CA THR A 2 -1.52 -16.75 -5.27
C THR A 2 0.01 -16.59 -5.23
N PRO A 3 0.72 -16.58 -6.38
CA PRO A 3 2.17 -16.41 -6.40
C PRO A 3 2.54 -15.00 -5.91
N LEU A 4 3.62 -14.91 -5.11
CA LEU A 4 4.18 -13.64 -4.66
C LEU A 4 5.33 -13.27 -5.60
N THR A 5 5.08 -12.39 -6.56
CA THR A 5 6.05 -11.98 -7.59
C THR A 5 6.85 -10.75 -7.18
N PHE A 6 6.31 -9.97 -6.25
CA PHE A 6 6.87 -8.72 -5.77
C PHE A 6 7.67 -8.94 -4.51
N SER A 7 8.88 -8.37 -4.44
CA SER A 7 9.75 -8.43 -3.25
C SER A 7 10.38 -7.07 -2.95
N ALA A 8 10.51 -6.77 -1.66
CA ALA A 8 11.19 -5.57 -1.17
C ALA A 8 12.05 -5.89 0.05
N PRO A 9 13.22 -5.25 0.21
CA PRO A 9 14.13 -5.52 1.33
C PRO A 9 13.59 -5.04 2.69
N GLY A 10 12.60 -4.16 2.66
CA GLY A 10 11.89 -3.65 3.82
C GLY A 10 10.63 -2.92 3.40
N TYR A 11 9.84 -2.49 4.37
CA TYR A 11 8.63 -1.70 4.12
C TYR A 11 8.30 -0.79 5.30
N ALA A 12 7.38 0.13 5.09
CA ALA A 12 6.72 0.90 6.15
C ALA A 12 5.22 1.03 5.84
N LEU A 13 4.41 1.25 6.88
CA LEU A 13 3.02 1.62 6.74
C LEU A 13 2.90 3.13 6.84
N LEU A 14 2.27 3.75 5.83
CA LEU A 14 1.94 5.17 5.85
C LEU A 14 0.47 5.29 6.22
N GLN A 15 0.17 6.04 7.28
CA GLN A 15 -1.19 6.24 7.76
C GLN A 15 -1.62 7.70 7.65
N ALA A 16 -2.89 7.88 7.31
CA ALA A 16 -3.56 9.18 7.20
C ALA A 16 -5.04 9.04 7.57
N THR A 17 -5.77 10.15 7.61
CA THR A 17 -7.22 10.17 7.82
C THR A 17 -7.92 10.74 6.58
N MET A 18 -9.07 10.15 6.21
CA MET A 18 -9.95 10.71 5.18
C MET A 18 -11.42 10.63 5.59
N GLN A 19 -12.30 11.31 4.86
CA GLN A 19 -13.75 11.15 5.03
C GLN A 19 -14.24 9.93 4.25
N CYS A 20 -15.04 9.08 4.89
CA CYS A 20 -15.62 7.93 4.23
C CYS A 20 -16.62 8.35 3.14
N TRP A 21 -16.45 7.87 1.91
CA TRP A 21 -17.36 8.20 0.79
C TRP A 21 -18.82 7.78 1.03
N LYS A 22 -19.07 6.80 1.90
CA LYS A 22 -20.41 6.26 2.18
C LYS A 22 -21.10 6.92 3.37
N CYS A 23 -20.39 7.11 4.48
CA CYS A 23 -20.99 7.60 5.74
C CYS A 23 -20.47 8.96 6.21
N ALA A 24 -19.55 9.57 5.45
CA ALA A 24 -18.89 10.85 5.74
C ALA A 24 -18.13 10.94 7.08
N LYS A 25 -18.04 9.86 7.87
CA LYS A 25 -17.22 9.83 9.08
C LYS A 25 -15.74 9.77 8.72
N ALA A 26 -14.92 10.46 9.52
CA ALA A 26 -13.48 10.32 9.45
C ALA A 26 -13.09 8.86 9.72
N THR A 27 -12.18 8.33 8.90
CA THR A 27 -11.65 6.98 9.04
C THR A 27 -10.16 6.99 8.72
N PRO A 28 -9.35 6.21 9.46
CA PRO A 28 -7.97 6.02 9.07
C PRO A 28 -7.89 5.23 7.77
N VAL A 29 -6.82 5.49 7.02
CA VAL A 29 -6.43 4.72 5.85
C VAL A 29 -4.92 4.50 5.88
N THR A 30 -4.49 3.41 5.26
CA THR A 30 -3.10 2.98 5.26
C THR A 30 -2.69 2.51 3.88
N THR A 31 -1.46 2.82 3.50
CA THR A 31 -0.78 2.22 2.34
C THR A 31 0.55 1.61 2.77
N VAL A 32 1.05 0.68 1.98
CA VAL A 32 2.38 0.07 2.18
C VAL A 32 3.38 0.82 1.31
N TRP A 33 4.45 1.31 1.92
CA TRP A 33 5.59 1.92 1.24
C TRP A 33 6.78 0.97 1.25
N VAL A 34 7.56 0.96 0.18
CA VAL A 34 8.81 0.20 0.05
C VAL A 34 9.94 1.13 -0.40
N PRO A 35 11.19 0.91 0.06
CA PRO A 35 12.35 1.71 -0.35
C PRO A 35 12.86 1.38 -1.76
N SER A 36 12.64 0.13 -2.18
CA SER A 36 12.96 -0.42 -3.49
C SER A 36 12.20 -1.73 -3.67
N PHE A 37 12.10 -2.21 -4.90
CA PHE A 37 11.46 -3.48 -5.18
C PHE A 37 12.01 -4.20 -6.40
N VAL A 38 11.75 -5.50 -6.44
CA VAL A 38 11.86 -6.36 -7.62
C VAL A 38 10.49 -7.00 -7.85
N ASP A 39 9.91 -6.80 -9.02
CA ASP A 39 8.68 -7.45 -9.45
C ASP A 39 8.96 -8.44 -10.59
N ASN A 40 8.63 -9.70 -10.35
CA ASN A 40 8.79 -10.79 -11.30
C ASN A 40 7.46 -11.10 -12.02
N GLU A 41 6.46 -10.23 -11.95
CA GLU A 41 5.21 -10.42 -12.70
C GLU A 41 5.51 -10.42 -14.20
N GLY A 42 5.18 -11.54 -14.87
CA GLY A 42 5.42 -11.72 -16.31
C GLY A 42 6.81 -12.26 -16.67
N VAL A 43 7.66 -12.60 -15.69
CA VAL A 43 8.93 -13.31 -15.91
C VAL A 43 8.64 -14.81 -16.02
N GLU A 44 8.62 -15.32 -17.25
CA GLU A 44 8.32 -16.74 -17.54
C GLU A 44 9.53 -17.46 -18.15
N GLU A 45 10.34 -16.74 -18.93
CA GLU A 45 11.52 -17.26 -19.62
C GLU A 45 12.84 -16.72 -19.01
N PRO A 46 13.98 -17.39 -19.21
CA PRO A 46 15.28 -16.95 -18.68
C PRO A 46 15.75 -15.58 -19.18
N ASP A 47 15.25 -15.14 -20.34
CA ASP A 47 15.59 -13.85 -20.95
C ASP A 47 14.63 -12.73 -20.51
N ASP A 48 13.55 -13.05 -19.78
CA ASP A 48 12.65 -12.04 -19.22
C ASP A 48 13.32 -11.39 -18.00
N GLU A 49 13.48 -10.07 -18.03
CA GLU A 49 14.04 -9.33 -16.90
C GLU A 49 12.92 -8.88 -15.95
N PRO A 50 13.13 -9.00 -14.62
CA PRO A 50 12.19 -8.47 -13.66
C PRO A 50 12.19 -6.93 -13.67
N GLU A 51 11.06 -6.33 -13.30
CA GLU A 51 11.01 -4.89 -13.05
C GLU A 51 11.77 -4.58 -11.75
N ILE A 52 12.77 -3.71 -11.83
CA ILE A 52 13.50 -3.20 -10.67
C ILE A 52 13.12 -1.73 -10.47
N GLY A 53 12.54 -1.41 -9.31
CA GLY A 53 12.06 -0.06 -9.01
C GLY A 53 12.57 0.51 -7.68
N GLY A 54 12.44 1.82 -7.54
CA GLY A 54 12.85 2.59 -6.37
C GLY A 54 11.74 2.70 -5.32
N THR A 55 11.67 3.85 -4.66
CA THR A 55 10.66 4.09 -3.63
C THR A 55 9.26 4.05 -4.22
N ALA A 56 8.37 3.26 -3.61
CA ALA A 56 7.04 3.04 -4.13
C ALA A 56 6.01 2.89 -3.02
N ILE A 57 4.75 3.16 -3.35
CA ILE A 57 3.62 2.65 -2.56
C ILE A 57 2.92 1.55 -3.33
N LEU A 58 2.49 0.52 -2.61
CA LEU A 58 1.77 -0.61 -3.18
C LEU A 58 0.28 -0.33 -3.29
N GLY A 59 -0.36 -1.01 -4.22
CA GLY A 59 -1.79 -1.23 -4.14
C GLY A 59 -2.26 -2.30 -5.09
N TYR A 60 -3.58 -2.52 -5.15
CA TYR A 60 -4.17 -3.75 -5.65
C TYR A 60 -3.46 -4.99 -5.07
N ILE A 61 -3.07 -4.92 -3.79
CA ILE A 61 -2.34 -5.99 -3.11
C ILE A 61 -3.27 -7.19 -3.00
N LYS A 62 -3.07 -8.22 -3.81
CA LYS A 62 -3.88 -9.45 -3.84
C LYS A 62 -3.43 -10.44 -2.79
N ALA A 63 -2.12 -10.48 -2.50
CA ALA A 63 -1.53 -11.38 -1.52
C ALA A 63 -0.30 -10.73 -0.85
N LEU A 64 -0.02 -11.17 0.38
CA LEU A 64 1.12 -10.77 1.20
C LEU A 64 1.69 -12.03 1.87
N ASP A 65 2.99 -12.02 2.15
CA ASP A 65 3.56 -12.98 3.07
C ASP A 65 2.93 -12.87 4.47
N SER A 66 3.00 -13.94 5.25
CA SER A 66 2.32 -14.03 6.54
C SER A 66 2.84 -13.05 7.58
N GLY A 67 4.14 -12.71 7.53
CA GLY A 67 4.75 -11.77 8.48
C GLY A 67 4.22 -10.36 8.27
N THR A 68 4.25 -9.90 7.01
CA THR A 68 3.71 -8.61 6.60
C THR A 68 2.20 -8.53 6.88
N ALA A 69 1.44 -9.56 6.50
CA ALA A 69 -0.01 -9.61 6.75
C ALA A 69 -0.37 -9.52 8.23
N ALA A 70 0.34 -10.24 9.11
CA ALA A 70 0.13 -10.20 10.55
C ALA A 70 0.46 -8.83 11.14
N HIS A 71 1.56 -8.21 10.70
CA HIS A 71 1.94 -6.86 11.13
C HIS A 71 0.88 -5.82 10.72
N ILE A 72 0.42 -5.85 9.47
CA ILE A 72 -0.66 -4.96 9.00
C ILE A 72 -1.91 -5.15 9.83
N GLN A 73 -2.34 -6.38 10.10
CA GLN A 73 -3.54 -6.63 10.91
C GLN A 73 -3.42 -6.12 12.35
N ALA A 74 -2.22 -6.14 12.93
CA ALA A 74 -1.97 -5.63 14.27
C ALA A 74 -2.01 -4.09 14.34
N VAL A 75 -1.50 -3.41 13.30
CA VAL A 75 -1.28 -1.95 13.31
C VAL A 75 -2.37 -1.17 12.57
N ALA A 76 -2.95 -1.77 11.53
CA ALA A 76 -3.92 -1.18 10.62
C ALA A 76 -5.03 -2.19 10.27
N PRO A 77 -5.84 -2.64 11.25
CA PRO A 77 -6.88 -3.67 11.03
C PRO A 77 -7.96 -3.27 10.02
N TRP A 78 -8.04 -1.99 9.64
CA TRP A 78 -8.90 -1.48 8.58
C TRP A 78 -8.37 -1.79 7.17
N LEU A 79 -7.06 -1.98 6.98
CA LEU A 79 -6.47 -2.44 5.73
C LEU A 79 -6.52 -3.97 5.71
N LYS A 80 -7.52 -4.52 5.03
CA LYS A 80 -7.80 -5.97 5.03
C LYS A 80 -8.40 -6.41 3.69
N PRO A 81 -8.41 -7.72 3.38
CA PRO A 81 -9.02 -8.23 2.16
C PRO A 81 -10.49 -7.81 2.05
N GLY A 82 -10.85 -7.20 0.91
CA GLY A 82 -12.21 -6.79 0.60
C GLY A 82 -12.50 -6.95 -0.89
N ARG A 83 -13.72 -7.38 -1.23
CA ARG A 83 -14.15 -7.49 -2.62
C ARG A 83 -14.67 -6.13 -3.12
N SER A 84 -13.91 -5.48 -3.99
CA SER A 84 -14.35 -4.27 -4.69
C SER A 84 -15.26 -4.66 -5.86
N LYS A 85 -16.48 -4.13 -5.89
CA LYS A 85 -17.40 -4.31 -7.03
C LYS A 85 -16.87 -3.60 -8.27
N THR A 86 -16.36 -2.38 -8.11
CA THR A 86 -15.88 -1.55 -9.22
C THR A 86 -14.64 -2.15 -9.89
N ALA A 87 -13.71 -2.69 -9.09
CA ALA A 87 -12.51 -3.34 -9.63
C ALA A 87 -12.74 -4.82 -9.99
N SER A 88 -13.93 -5.37 -9.69
CA SER A 88 -14.25 -6.80 -9.82
C SER A 88 -13.19 -7.74 -9.23
N ALA A 89 -12.54 -7.33 -8.13
CA ALA A 89 -11.40 -8.03 -7.55
C ALA A 89 -11.46 -8.04 -6.02
N THR A 90 -10.83 -9.04 -5.41
CA THR A 90 -10.55 -9.07 -3.97
C THR A 90 -9.09 -8.73 -3.76
N TYR A 91 -8.83 -7.72 -2.95
CA TYR A 91 -7.49 -7.26 -2.61
C TYR A 91 -7.51 -6.61 -1.22
N TRP A 92 -6.35 -6.36 -0.64
CA TRP A 92 -6.22 -5.62 0.62
C TRP A 92 -6.61 -4.17 0.39
N ALA A 93 -7.77 -3.80 0.92
CA ALA A 93 -8.33 -2.48 0.76
C ALA A 93 -8.61 -1.87 2.13
N ASN A 94 -8.53 -0.54 2.20
CA ASN A 94 -8.95 0.18 3.39
C ASN A 94 -10.46 0.05 3.58
N HIS A 95 -10.91 -0.18 4.82
CA HIS A 95 -12.32 -0.24 5.18
C HIS A 95 -12.62 0.88 6.18
N CYS A 96 -13.77 1.53 6.02
CA CYS A 96 -14.22 2.49 7.01
C CYS A 96 -14.46 1.79 8.35
N GLU A 97 -13.85 2.29 9.42
CA GLU A 97 -14.00 1.70 10.76
C GLU A 97 -15.43 1.82 11.30
N VAL A 98 -16.20 2.81 10.82
CA VAL A 98 -17.58 3.04 11.30
C VAL A 98 -18.60 2.21 10.54
N CYS A 99 -18.55 2.19 9.20
CA CYS A 99 -19.58 1.57 8.37
C CYS A 99 -19.11 0.35 7.56
N GLY A 100 -17.83 0.00 7.65
CA GLY A 100 -17.24 -1.14 6.93
C GLY A 100 -17.11 -0.96 5.42
N ALA A 101 -17.46 0.21 4.85
CA ALA A 101 -17.35 0.44 3.42
C ALA A 101 -15.90 0.46 2.96
N ILE A 102 -15.60 -0.22 1.83
CA ILE A 102 -14.28 -0.19 1.20
C ILE A 102 -13.96 1.24 0.71
N GLN A 103 -12.86 1.82 1.18
CA GLN A 103 -12.26 3.07 0.70
C GLN A 103 -11.19 2.69 -0.35
N GLY A 104 -11.63 2.24 -1.53
CA GLY A 104 -10.73 1.59 -2.50
C GLY A 104 -9.53 2.44 -2.93
N ASP A 105 -8.52 1.78 -3.50
CA ASP A 105 -7.24 2.37 -3.87
C ASP A 105 -7.32 3.65 -4.68
N HIS A 106 -8.28 3.73 -5.61
CA HIS A 106 -8.48 4.94 -6.43
C HIS A 106 -8.84 6.17 -5.58
N SER A 107 -9.60 6.00 -4.50
CA SER A 107 -9.94 7.11 -3.60
C SER A 107 -8.79 7.45 -2.65
N VAL A 108 -7.99 6.46 -2.29
CA VAL A 108 -6.95 6.58 -1.26
C VAL A 108 -5.61 7.05 -1.85
N ARG A 109 -5.29 6.66 -3.09
CA ARG A 109 -4.05 6.99 -3.82
C ARG A 109 -4.28 7.90 -5.04
N GLY A 110 -5.52 8.30 -5.32
CA GLY A 110 -5.85 9.22 -6.41
C GLY A 110 -5.44 10.67 -6.13
N VAL A 111 -5.64 11.58 -7.08
CA VAL A 111 -5.17 12.99 -7.06
C VAL A 111 -5.61 13.79 -5.83
N ASP A 112 -6.75 13.45 -5.23
CA ASP A 112 -7.28 14.06 -3.99
C ASP A 112 -7.19 13.11 -2.77
N GLY A 113 -6.52 11.98 -2.95
CA GLY A 113 -6.34 10.97 -1.93
C GLY A 113 -5.22 11.32 -0.96
N PRO A 114 -5.28 10.82 0.29
CA PRO A 114 -4.26 11.09 1.30
C PRO A 114 -2.85 10.62 0.93
N PHE A 115 -2.70 9.67 0.00
CA PHE A 115 -1.39 9.23 -0.50
C PHE A 115 -1.02 9.84 -1.85
N PHE A 116 -1.55 11.03 -2.14
CA PHE A 116 -1.10 11.93 -3.19
C PHE A 116 -0.79 13.31 -2.57
N PRO A 117 0.22 13.42 -1.69
CA PRO A 117 0.59 14.71 -1.11
C PRO A 117 1.08 15.66 -2.20
N GLN A 118 0.53 16.88 -2.19
CA GLN A 118 0.87 17.93 -3.17
C GLN A 118 2.11 18.74 -2.76
N ASP A 119 2.48 18.69 -1.48
CA ASP A 119 3.59 19.44 -0.90
C ASP A 119 4.25 18.69 0.27
N GLN A 120 5.34 19.28 0.80
CA GLN A 120 6.08 18.73 1.94
C GLN A 120 5.21 18.60 3.19
N ALA A 121 4.29 19.54 3.43
CA ALA A 121 3.41 19.51 4.59
C ALA A 121 2.48 18.28 4.55
N GLY A 122 1.99 17.91 3.37
CA GLY A 122 1.23 16.68 3.15
C GLY A 122 2.04 15.43 3.46
N VAL A 123 3.31 15.39 3.06
CA VAL A 123 4.22 14.27 3.38
C VAL A 123 4.50 14.19 4.88
N ASP A 124 4.73 15.33 5.53
CA ASP A 124 5.04 15.40 6.97
C ASP A 124 3.84 15.00 7.83
N ALA A 125 2.61 15.26 7.35
CA ALA A 125 1.37 14.85 8.01
C ALA A 125 1.14 13.33 7.99
N LEU A 126 1.83 12.58 7.12
CA LEU A 126 1.75 11.11 7.13
C LEU A 126 2.43 10.56 8.38
N GLN A 127 1.72 9.70 9.09
CA GLN A 127 2.31 8.87 10.13
C GLN A 127 3.05 7.71 9.45
N VAL A 128 4.31 7.50 9.85
CA VAL A 128 5.16 6.43 9.31
C VAL A 128 5.37 5.39 10.40
N ILE A 129 5.04 4.14 10.11
CA ILE A 129 5.25 3.01 11.02
C ILE A 129 6.17 2.01 10.34
N ALA A 130 7.33 1.75 10.93
CA ALA A 130 8.31 0.83 10.37
C ALA A 130 7.75 -0.60 10.32
N GLY A 131 7.98 -1.27 9.18
CA GLY A 131 7.68 -2.68 9.00
C GLY A 131 8.63 -3.59 9.76
N CYS A 132 8.39 -4.91 9.68
CA CYS A 132 9.21 -5.92 10.31
C CYS A 132 9.83 -6.86 9.26
N GLY A 133 11.05 -6.53 8.81
CA GLY A 133 11.79 -7.34 7.85
C GLY A 133 11.38 -7.10 6.38
N PRO A 134 11.76 -8.01 5.46
CA PRO A 134 11.42 -7.89 4.05
C PRO A 134 9.93 -8.14 3.80
N LEU A 135 9.46 -7.72 2.64
CA LEU A 135 8.09 -7.92 2.19
C LEU A 135 8.07 -8.78 0.93
N SER A 136 7.12 -9.72 0.84
CA SER A 136 6.77 -10.39 -0.41
C SER A 136 5.27 -10.29 -0.67
N ALA A 137 4.89 -9.97 -1.91
CA ALA A 137 3.51 -9.65 -2.25
C ALA A 137 3.13 -10.10 -3.67
N GLN A 138 1.83 -10.13 -3.93
CA GLN A 138 1.31 -9.91 -5.27
C GLN A 138 0.61 -8.55 -5.25
N ALA A 139 1.18 -7.54 -5.90
CA ALA A 139 0.70 -6.17 -5.85
C ALA A 139 1.20 -5.38 -7.05
N SER A 140 0.58 -4.22 -7.30
CA SER A 140 1.13 -3.20 -8.20
C SER A 140 1.90 -2.15 -7.39
N ALA A 141 2.92 -1.55 -7.99
CA ALA A 141 3.65 -0.43 -7.44
C ALA A 141 3.34 0.88 -8.19
N SER A 142 3.36 1.99 -7.45
CA SER A 142 3.33 3.35 -8.02
C SER A 142 4.44 4.18 -7.38
N GLN A 143 5.19 4.90 -8.19
CA GLN A 143 6.37 5.68 -7.78
C GLN A 143 6.10 7.18 -7.92
N SER A 144 6.66 7.99 -7.01
CA SER A 144 6.62 9.46 -7.08
C SER A 144 7.74 10.04 -6.21
N GLY A 145 8.29 11.20 -6.59
CA GLY A 145 9.46 11.78 -5.92
C GLY A 145 9.26 12.12 -4.44
N TRP A 146 8.02 12.29 -3.96
CA TRP A 146 7.77 12.49 -2.54
C TRP A 146 8.09 11.25 -1.70
N MET A 147 8.05 10.06 -2.30
CA MET A 147 8.30 8.79 -1.62
C MET A 147 9.76 8.66 -1.17
N ASP A 148 10.70 9.36 -1.80
CA ASP A 148 12.09 9.45 -1.36
C ASP A 148 12.26 10.22 -0.04
N LEU A 149 11.30 11.08 0.30
CA LEU A 149 11.30 11.81 1.56
C LEU A 149 10.91 10.91 2.74
N VAL A 150 10.14 9.84 2.48
CA VAL A 150 9.79 8.84 3.49
C VAL A 150 11.03 8.07 3.93
N ALA A 151 11.92 7.70 3.00
CA ALA A 151 13.15 6.99 3.31
C ALA A 151 14.01 7.73 4.35
N LYS A 152 14.06 9.07 4.26
CA LYS A 152 14.79 9.92 5.21
C LYS A 152 14.22 9.92 6.62
N ARG A 153 12.96 9.52 6.80
CA ARG A 153 12.27 9.43 8.11
C ARG A 153 12.45 8.08 8.79
N LEU A 154 13.02 7.10 8.08
CA LEU A 154 13.26 5.74 8.56
C LEU A 154 14.74 5.44 8.84
N ALA A 155 15.63 6.37 8.48
CA ALA A 155 17.06 6.35 8.79
C ALA A 155 17.35 6.90 10.19
#